data_AF-A0AAT9HP66-F1
#
_entry.id   AF-A0AAT9HP66-F1
#
_cell.length_a   1.000
_cell.length_b   1.000
_cell.length_c   1.000
_cell.angle_alpha   90.00
_cell.angle_beta   90.00
_cell.angle_gamma   90.00
#
_symmetry.space_group_name_H-M   'P 1'
#
loop_
_entity.id
_entity.type
_entity.pdbx_description
1 polymer ?
#
loop_
_entity_poly.entity_id
_entity_poly.type
_entity_poly.pdbx_seq_one_letter_code
_entity_poly.pdbx_strand_id
1 'polypeptide(L)'
;MRRKAVDHLLECVDIMDATGSKDLKLWFADGTNYPGQDDIRARQDRLAEGLAEVYERLGDDQRMLLEYKLFEPAFYTTDVPDWGTAYAHCLKLGPKAQVVVDTGHHAPGTNIEFIVATLLREAKLGAFDFNSRFYADDDLMVGAADPFQLFRIMYEVIRGVGSPPRWRSCWISATTSRRRSRRSSVPS
;
A
#
# COMPACT_ATOMS: atom_id res chain seq x y z
N MET A 1 -3.27 -15.11 -16.12
CA MET A 1 -3.01 -14.68 -14.73
C MET A 1 -3.36 -13.22 -14.49
N ARG A 2 -2.80 -12.25 -15.24
CA ARG A 2 -3.12 -10.80 -15.08
C ARG A 2 -4.60 -10.46 -15.06
N ARG A 3 -5.36 -10.94 -16.06
CA ARG A 3 -6.80 -10.69 -16.17
C ARG A 3 -7.55 -11.09 -14.89
N LYS A 4 -7.29 -12.31 -14.40
CA LYS A 4 -7.83 -12.81 -13.13
C LYS A 4 -7.49 -11.93 -11.91
N ALA A 5 -6.31 -11.32 -11.87
CA ALA A 5 -5.94 -10.41 -10.78
C ALA A 5 -6.76 -9.11 -10.85
N VAL A 6 -6.89 -8.52 -12.04
CA VAL A 6 -7.73 -7.34 -12.25
C VAL A 6 -9.20 -7.66 -11.96
N ASP A 7 -9.72 -8.78 -12.46
CA ASP A 7 -11.09 -9.23 -12.20
C ASP A 7 -11.37 -9.36 -10.69
N HIS A 8 -10.39 -9.84 -9.92
CA HIS A 8 -10.49 -9.91 -8.46
C HIS A 8 -10.52 -8.52 -7.80
N LEU A 9 -9.74 -7.56 -8.30
CA LEU A 9 -9.80 -6.18 -7.80
C LEU A 9 -11.15 -5.52 -8.12
N LEU A 10 -11.73 -5.79 -9.29
CA LEU A 10 -13.07 -5.31 -9.67
C LEU A 10 -14.14 -5.94 -8.77
N GLU A 11 -14.04 -7.24 -8.47
CA GLU A 11 -14.90 -7.93 -7.49
C GLU A 11 -14.78 -7.29 -6.09
N CYS A 12 -13.59 -6.87 -5.66
CA CYS A 12 -13.43 -6.11 -4.42
C CYS A 12 -14.19 -4.78 -4.45
N VAL A 13 -14.23 -4.08 -5.58
CA VAL A 13 -15.05 -2.86 -5.72
C VAL A 13 -16.54 -3.18 -5.65
N ASP A 14 -17.00 -4.29 -6.26
CA ASP A 14 -18.40 -4.72 -6.13
C ASP A 14 -18.78 -5.03 -4.66
N ILE A 15 -17.86 -5.64 -3.90
CA ILE A 15 -18.03 -5.87 -2.46
C ILE A 15 -18.03 -4.54 -1.68
N MET A 16 -17.20 -3.56 -2.08
CA MET A 16 -17.23 -2.23 -1.48
C MET A 16 -18.60 -1.57 -1.67
N ASP A 17 -19.18 -1.66 -2.87
CA ASP A 17 -20.52 -1.14 -3.17
C ASP A 17 -21.57 -1.81 -2.27
N ALA A 18 -21.51 -3.13 -2.12
CA ALA A 18 -22.46 -3.89 -1.29
C ALA A 18 -22.32 -3.61 0.22
N THR A 19 -21.12 -3.27 0.69
CA THR A 19 -20.82 -3.06 2.12
C THR A 19 -20.81 -1.59 2.55
N GLY A 20 -20.83 -0.66 1.59
CA GLY A 20 -20.66 0.77 1.83
C GLY A 20 -19.22 1.17 2.16
N SER A 21 -18.23 0.31 1.91
CA SER A 21 -16.82 0.66 2.02
C SER A 21 -16.44 1.67 0.94
N LYS A 22 -15.60 2.64 1.30
CA LYS A 22 -15.19 3.74 0.40
C LYS A 22 -13.75 3.63 -0.06
N ASP A 23 -12.93 2.82 0.59
CA ASP A 23 -11.49 2.78 0.32
C ASP A 23 -11.08 1.39 -0.15
N LEU A 24 -10.50 1.32 -1.35
CA LEU A 24 -9.83 0.14 -1.88
C LEU A 24 -8.33 0.25 -1.59
N LYS A 25 -7.85 -0.49 -0.59
CA LYS A 25 -6.41 -0.58 -0.27
C LYS A 25 -5.75 -1.69 -1.08
N LEU A 26 -4.68 -1.34 -1.79
CA LEU A 26 -3.95 -2.21 -2.69
C LEU A 26 -2.49 -2.34 -2.24
N TRP A 27 -2.09 -3.57 -1.96
CA TRP A 27 -0.71 -3.97 -1.77
C TRP A 27 -0.40 -5.15 -2.70
N PHE A 28 0.69 -5.04 -3.44
CA PHE A 28 1.11 -6.05 -4.39
C PHE A 28 2.43 -6.70 -3.96
N ALA A 29 2.43 -8.02 -3.93
CA ALA A 29 3.61 -8.84 -3.70
C ALA A 29 4.51 -8.97 -4.94
N ASP A 30 4.08 -8.38 -6.07
CA ASP A 30 4.68 -8.53 -7.39
C ASP A 30 6.11 -7.98 -7.46
N GLY A 31 6.98 -8.77 -8.07
CA GLY A 31 8.39 -8.44 -8.20
C GLY A 31 9.21 -9.58 -8.78
N THR A 32 10.53 -9.49 -8.66
CA THR A 32 11.49 -10.48 -9.13
C THR A 32 12.51 -10.82 -8.05
N ASN A 33 13.15 -11.99 -8.18
CA ASN A 33 14.15 -12.47 -7.23
C ASN A 33 15.55 -12.60 -7.84
N TYR A 34 15.69 -12.40 -9.15
CA TYR A 34 16.97 -12.49 -9.86
C TYR A 34 17.15 -11.35 -10.88
N PRO A 35 18.39 -10.84 -11.05
CA PRO A 35 18.71 -9.94 -12.16
C PRO A 35 18.35 -10.53 -13.52
N GLY A 36 17.63 -9.74 -14.33
CA GLY A 36 17.22 -10.14 -15.68
C GLY A 36 16.05 -11.12 -15.75
N GLN A 37 15.37 -11.42 -14.63
CA GLN A 37 14.23 -12.34 -14.61
C GLN A 37 13.04 -11.85 -15.46
N ASP A 38 12.84 -10.54 -15.54
CA ASP A 38 11.76 -9.89 -16.30
C ASP A 38 12.17 -8.45 -16.63
N ASP A 39 11.44 -7.81 -17.54
CA ASP A 39 11.67 -6.42 -17.93
C ASP A 39 10.97 -5.45 -16.97
N ILE A 40 11.76 -4.66 -16.25
CA ILE A 40 11.26 -3.73 -15.21
C ILE A 40 10.26 -2.71 -15.79
N ARG A 41 10.48 -2.22 -17.02
CA ARG A 41 9.62 -1.20 -17.62
C ARG A 41 8.27 -1.79 -18.00
N ALA A 42 8.27 -2.92 -18.69
CA ALA A 42 7.07 -3.63 -19.08
C ALA A 42 6.25 -4.07 -17.85
N ARG A 43 6.89 -4.37 -16.71
CA ARG A 43 6.20 -4.61 -15.44
C ARG A 43 5.48 -3.36 -14.93
N GLN A 44 6.14 -2.21 -14.95
CA GLN A 44 5.52 -0.93 -14.57
C GLN A 44 4.34 -0.57 -15.49
N ASP A 45 4.45 -0.82 -16.80
CA ASP A 45 3.36 -0.58 -17.74
C ASP A 45 2.16 -1.49 -17.46
N ARG A 46 2.40 -2.78 -17.20
CA ARG A 46 1.33 -3.73 -16.83
C ARG A 46 0.64 -3.36 -15.52
N LEU A 47 1.40 -2.90 -14.52
CA LEU A 47 0.85 -2.41 -13.26
C LEU A 47 0.00 -1.17 -13.49
N ALA A 48 0.51 -0.19 -14.25
CA ALA A 48 -0.21 1.04 -14.57
C ALA A 48 -1.54 0.76 -15.29
N GLU A 49 -1.54 -0.15 -16.28
CA GLU A 49 -2.75 -0.58 -16.99
C GLU A 49 -3.79 -1.20 -16.04
N GLY A 50 -3.35 -2.09 -15.14
CA GLY A 50 -4.25 -2.74 -14.17
C GLY A 50 -4.83 -1.75 -13.15
N LEU A 51 -4.00 -0.81 -12.66
CA LEU A 51 -4.45 0.25 -11.76
C LEU A 51 -5.44 1.19 -12.44
N ALA A 52 -5.20 1.57 -13.71
CA ALA A 52 -6.10 2.43 -14.46
C ALA A 52 -7.48 1.79 -14.64
N GLU A 53 -7.52 0.50 -15.00
CA GLU A 53 -8.77 -0.24 -15.19
C GLU A 53 -9.61 -0.29 -13.89
N VAL A 54 -8.97 -0.54 -12.75
CA VAL A 54 -9.65 -0.53 -11.45
C VAL A 54 -10.07 0.89 -11.04
N TYR A 55 -9.24 1.89 -11.33
CA TYR A 55 -9.52 3.28 -11.00
C TYR A 55 -10.75 3.81 -11.74
N GLU A 56 -10.92 3.44 -13.02
CA GLU A 56 -12.08 3.78 -13.83
C GLU A 56 -13.37 3.16 -13.29
N ARG A 57 -13.30 1.98 -12.64
CA ARG A 57 -14.44 1.32 -12.01
C ARG A 57 -14.89 1.99 -10.71
N LEU A 58 -14.03 2.77 -10.03
CA LEU A 58 -14.39 3.38 -8.75
C LEU A 58 -15.49 4.44 -8.91
N GLY A 59 -16.44 4.46 -7.97
CA GLY A 59 -17.41 5.54 -7.81
C GLY A 59 -16.75 6.88 -7.44
N ASP A 60 -17.54 7.95 -7.42
CA ASP A 60 -17.05 9.32 -7.17
C ASP A 60 -16.64 9.55 -5.71
N ASP A 61 -17.24 8.82 -4.76
CA ASP A 61 -16.94 8.91 -3.33
C ASP A 61 -15.98 7.81 -2.85
N GLN A 62 -15.48 6.98 -3.76
CA GLN A 62 -14.52 5.92 -3.49
C GLN A 62 -13.08 6.37 -3.75
N ARG A 63 -12.12 5.77 -3.04
CA ARG A 63 -10.69 6.04 -3.17
C ARG A 63 -9.89 4.77 -3.41
N MET A 64 -8.81 4.92 -4.16
CA MET A 64 -7.76 3.91 -4.31
C MET A 64 -6.58 4.29 -3.43
N LEU A 65 -6.16 3.38 -2.56
CA LEU A 65 -5.04 3.58 -1.65
C LEU A 65 -3.92 2.60 -2.04
N LEU A 66 -2.85 3.10 -2.64
CA LEU A 66 -1.72 2.30 -3.10
C LEU A 66 -0.61 2.27 -2.04
N GLU A 67 -0.33 1.09 -1.53
CA GLU A 67 0.73 0.83 -0.57
C GLU A 67 2.01 0.38 -1.29
N TYR A 68 3.15 0.86 -0.82
CA TYR A 68 4.46 0.41 -1.25
C TYR A 68 5.11 -0.48 -0.19
N LYS A 69 5.99 -1.39 -0.63
CA LYS A 69 6.85 -2.18 0.24
C LYS A 69 8.19 -2.40 -0.42
N LEU A 70 9.28 -2.09 0.28
CA LEU A 70 10.64 -2.19 -0.27
C LEU A 70 10.94 -3.57 -0.85
N PHE A 71 10.69 -4.62 -0.07
CA PHE A 71 10.96 -6.01 -0.43
C PHE A 71 10.05 -6.94 0.38
N GLU A 72 10.11 -8.23 0.06
CA GLU A 72 9.26 -9.30 0.58
C GLU A 72 7.83 -9.30 0.00
N PRO A 73 7.45 -10.35 -0.75
CA PRO A 73 8.20 -11.59 -1.01
C PRO A 73 9.22 -11.50 -2.17
N ALA A 74 9.32 -10.36 -2.85
CA ALA A 74 10.32 -10.12 -3.87
C ALA A 74 11.63 -9.59 -3.26
N PHE A 75 12.77 -10.12 -3.69
CA PHE A 75 14.09 -9.83 -3.09
C PHE A 75 15.09 -9.17 -4.04
N TYR A 76 14.73 -8.97 -5.31
CA TYR A 76 15.55 -8.21 -6.26
C TYR A 76 14.87 -6.92 -6.73
N THR A 77 13.66 -7.01 -7.29
CA THR A 77 12.83 -5.83 -7.60
C THR A 77 11.42 -6.02 -7.09
N THR A 78 10.85 -5.02 -6.44
CA THR A 78 9.40 -4.97 -6.15
C THR A 78 8.74 -3.99 -7.11
N ASP A 79 7.53 -4.28 -7.57
CA ASP A 79 6.85 -3.43 -8.56
C ASP A 79 6.40 -2.08 -7.96
N VAL A 80 6.21 -2.01 -6.64
CA VAL A 80 5.94 -0.76 -5.89
C VAL A 80 6.87 -0.68 -4.67
N PRO A 81 8.17 -0.38 -4.86
CA PRO A 81 9.18 -0.53 -3.81
C PRO A 81 9.20 0.65 -2.82
N ASP A 82 8.76 1.83 -3.24
CA ASP A 82 8.88 3.05 -2.44
C ASP A 82 7.75 4.04 -2.69
N TRP A 83 7.72 5.07 -1.83
CA TRP A 83 6.76 6.16 -1.89
C TRP A 83 6.82 6.94 -3.21
N GLY A 84 7.98 7.01 -3.87
CA GLY A 84 8.16 7.74 -5.13
C GLY A 84 7.44 7.04 -6.29
N THR A 85 7.57 5.72 -6.36
CA THR A 85 6.88 4.87 -7.33
C THR A 85 5.37 4.88 -7.10
N ALA A 86 4.94 4.71 -5.84
CA ALA A 86 3.53 4.79 -5.47
C ALA A 86 2.93 6.18 -5.81
N TYR A 87 3.64 7.25 -5.44
CA TYR A 87 3.25 8.63 -5.75
C TYR A 87 3.12 8.84 -7.26
N ALA A 88 4.06 8.37 -8.07
CA ALA A 88 4.03 8.54 -9.53
C ALA A 88 2.81 7.86 -10.17
N HIS A 89 2.43 6.66 -9.73
CA HIS A 89 1.21 5.99 -10.17
C HIS A 89 -0.04 6.76 -9.72
N CYS A 90 -0.14 7.10 -8.44
CA CYS A 90 -1.27 7.87 -7.91
C CYS A 90 -1.43 9.25 -8.57
N LEU A 91 -0.32 9.90 -8.94
CA LEU A 91 -0.33 11.19 -9.63
C LEU A 91 -0.94 11.06 -11.04
N LYS A 92 -0.59 9.99 -11.78
CA LYS A 92 -1.10 9.73 -13.13
C LYS A 92 -2.57 9.31 -13.16
N LEU A 93 -3.04 8.54 -12.16
CA LEU A 93 -4.41 8.03 -12.10
C LEU A 93 -5.43 9.15 -11.82
N GLY A 94 -5.13 10.03 -10.86
CA GLY A 94 -5.96 11.20 -10.56
C GLY A 94 -6.29 11.38 -9.08
N PRO A 95 -7.28 12.24 -8.74
CA PRO A 95 -7.52 12.69 -7.37
C PRO A 95 -8.02 11.60 -6.42
N LYS A 96 -8.66 10.53 -6.92
CA LYS A 96 -9.15 9.41 -6.08
C LYS A 96 -8.02 8.47 -5.62
N ALA A 97 -6.82 8.59 -6.21
CA ALA A 97 -5.68 7.74 -5.91
C ALA A 97 -4.70 8.44 -4.96
N GLN A 98 -4.43 7.79 -3.84
CA GLN A 98 -3.54 8.26 -2.78
C GLN A 98 -2.62 7.13 -2.29
N VAL A 99 -1.56 7.49 -1.57
CA VAL A 99 -0.52 6.58 -1.07
C VAL A 99 -0.84 6.16 0.37
N VAL A 100 -0.61 4.88 0.67
CA VAL A 100 -0.54 4.38 2.05
C VAL A 100 0.91 4.35 2.50
N VAL A 101 1.18 4.90 3.68
CA VAL A 101 2.48 4.80 4.34
C VAL A 101 2.40 3.74 5.42
N ASP A 102 3.06 2.61 5.21
CA ASP A 102 3.33 1.62 6.26
C ASP A 102 4.69 1.93 6.90
N THR A 103 4.74 2.05 8.24
CA THR A 103 5.98 2.42 8.95
C THR A 103 7.11 1.38 8.84
N GLY A 104 6.78 0.13 8.58
CA GLY A 104 7.69 -1.02 8.43
C GLY A 104 8.36 -1.11 7.05
N HIS A 105 7.75 -0.53 6.03
CA HIS A 105 8.03 -0.82 4.62
C HIS A 105 9.20 -0.06 3.96
N HIS A 106 10.08 0.53 4.76
CA HIS A 106 11.12 1.46 4.30
C HIS A 106 12.53 0.90 4.43
N ALA A 107 13.44 1.37 3.57
CA ALA A 107 14.86 1.06 3.69
C ALA A 107 15.42 1.52 5.05
N PRO A 108 16.44 0.83 5.59
CA PRO A 108 17.15 1.28 6.79
C PRO A 108 17.65 2.73 6.65
N GLY A 109 17.46 3.54 7.69
CA GLY A 109 17.86 4.95 7.70
C GLY A 109 16.92 5.93 6.99
N THR A 110 15.80 5.46 6.43
CA THR A 110 14.80 6.35 5.82
C THR A 110 14.16 7.26 6.87
N ASN A 111 14.11 8.56 6.60
CA ASN A 111 13.31 9.52 7.37
C ASN A 111 11.85 9.45 6.89
N ILE A 112 10.98 8.79 7.67
CA ILE A 112 9.58 8.53 7.29
C ILE A 112 8.75 9.81 7.42
N GLU A 113 8.98 10.64 8.45
CA GLU A 113 8.24 11.88 8.64
C GLU A 113 8.45 12.89 7.49
N PHE A 114 9.61 12.86 6.82
CA PHE A 114 9.85 13.63 5.59
C PHE A 114 8.97 13.17 4.43
N ILE A 115 8.79 11.85 4.27
CA ILE A 115 7.88 11.28 3.26
C ILE A 115 6.45 11.71 3.56
N VAL A 116 6.04 11.62 4.83
CA VAL A 116 4.72 12.07 5.30
C VAL A 116 4.49 13.55 4.99
N ALA A 117 5.43 14.42 5.35
CA ALA A 117 5.34 15.86 5.06
C ALA A 117 5.23 16.13 3.55
N THR A 118 5.97 15.38 2.73
CA THR A 118 5.91 15.50 1.26
C THR A 118 4.55 15.06 0.72
N LEU A 119 4.05 13.88 1.10
CA LEU A 119 2.76 13.38 0.62
C LEU A 119 1.58 14.23 1.11
N LEU A 120 1.66 14.82 2.30
CA LEU A 120 0.69 15.80 2.78
C LEU A 120 0.68 17.05 1.92
N ARG A 121 1.86 17.62 1.61
CA ARG A 121 1.99 18.81 0.75
C ARG A 121 1.40 18.59 -0.64
N GLU A 122 1.56 17.39 -1.19
CA GLU A 122 1.04 17.02 -2.51
C GLU A 122 -0.41 16.50 -2.47
N ALA A 123 -1.09 16.51 -1.32
CA ALA A 123 -2.43 15.95 -1.11
C ALA A 123 -2.56 14.47 -1.53
N LYS A 124 -1.47 13.70 -1.44
CA LYS A 124 -1.37 12.29 -1.83
C LYS A 124 -1.20 11.33 -0.66
N LEU A 125 -1.18 11.81 0.59
CA LEU A 125 -1.26 10.91 1.75
C LEU A 125 -2.71 10.47 1.97
N GLY A 126 -2.98 9.17 1.84
CA GLY A 126 -4.33 8.60 1.92
C GLY A 126 -4.64 7.90 3.24
N ALA A 127 -3.69 7.09 3.74
CA ALA A 127 -3.81 6.36 5.00
C ALA A 127 -2.42 5.99 5.57
N PHE A 128 -2.43 5.49 6.80
CA PHE A 128 -1.28 4.87 7.46
C PHE A 128 -1.60 3.44 7.86
N ASP A 129 -0.58 2.60 7.77
CA ASP A 129 -0.50 1.34 8.49
C ASP A 129 0.59 1.48 9.56
N PHE A 130 0.15 1.50 10.81
CA PHE A 130 1.03 1.73 11.95
C PHE A 130 1.50 0.42 12.56
N ASN A 131 2.81 0.23 12.55
CA ASN A 131 3.50 -0.86 13.21
C ASN A 131 4.84 -0.35 13.79
N SER A 132 5.70 -1.25 14.22
CA SER A 132 7.07 -0.93 14.58
C SER A 132 8.00 -2.02 14.10
N ARG A 133 9.28 -1.66 14.00
CA ARG A 133 10.33 -2.54 13.53
C ARG A 133 11.68 -2.26 14.15
N PHE A 134 12.47 -3.32 14.29
CA PHE A 134 13.90 -3.26 14.55
C PHE A 134 14.72 -3.47 13.28
N TYR A 135 14.28 -4.34 12.37
CA TYR A 135 15.02 -4.71 11.17
C TYR A 135 14.30 -4.28 9.89
N ALA A 136 13.16 -4.90 9.59
CA ALA A 136 12.43 -4.70 8.34
C ALA A 136 10.93 -4.64 8.63
N ASP A 137 10.09 -5.30 7.84
CA ASP A 137 8.67 -5.37 8.10
C ASP A 137 8.35 -6.38 9.22
N ASP A 138 8.68 -6.00 10.46
CA ASP A 138 8.59 -6.89 11.63
C ASP A 138 7.17 -6.96 12.22
N ASP A 139 6.26 -6.09 11.80
CA ASP A 139 4.86 -6.02 12.25
C ASP A 139 4.69 -5.96 13.80
N LEU A 140 5.60 -5.27 14.50
CA LEU A 140 5.53 -5.12 15.95
C LEU A 140 4.47 -4.09 16.38
N MET A 141 4.11 -4.14 17.67
CA MET A 141 3.24 -3.13 18.28
C MET A 141 3.78 -1.72 18.02
N VAL A 142 2.93 -0.84 17.51
CA VAL A 142 3.28 0.55 17.21
C VAL A 142 3.92 1.25 18.41
N GLY A 143 5.03 1.96 18.15
CA GLY A 143 5.81 2.67 19.15
C GLY A 143 6.72 1.78 20.01
N ALA A 144 6.75 0.45 19.82
CA ALA A 144 7.57 -0.45 20.66
C ALA A 144 9.08 -0.31 20.40
N ALA A 145 9.49 -0.06 19.15
CA ALA A 145 10.90 0.05 18.78
C ALA A 145 11.41 1.50 18.82
N ASP A 146 10.63 2.44 18.27
CA ASP A 146 10.95 3.87 18.26
C ASP A 146 9.67 4.72 18.48
N PRO A 147 9.29 5.00 19.74
CA PRO A 147 8.14 5.84 20.03
C PRO A 147 8.35 7.31 19.59
N PHE A 148 9.59 7.77 19.42
CA PHE A 148 9.90 9.12 18.96
C PHE A 148 9.70 9.27 17.45
N GLN A 149 9.92 8.23 16.64
CA GLN A 149 9.52 8.23 15.24
C GLN A 149 8.01 8.37 15.09
N LEU A 150 7.22 7.60 15.86
CA LEU A 150 5.77 7.73 15.86
C LEU A 150 5.36 9.18 16.20
N PHE A 151 5.95 9.77 17.25
CA PHE A 151 5.72 11.16 17.61
C PHE A 151 6.03 12.13 16.45
N ARG A 152 7.20 12.00 15.80
CA ARG A 152 7.60 12.85 14.66
C ARG A 152 6.65 12.73 13.47
N ILE A 153 6.18 11.53 13.16
CA ILE A 153 5.17 11.31 12.12
C ILE A 153 3.86 12.02 12.49
N MET A 154 3.37 11.81 13.72
CA MET A 154 2.13 12.43 14.17
C MET A 154 2.22 13.96 14.21
N TYR A 155 3.40 14.51 14.52
CA TYR A 155 3.65 15.94 14.48
C TYR A 155 3.42 16.53 13.08
N GLU A 156 3.94 15.89 12.03
CA GLU A 156 3.70 16.32 10.65
C GLU A 156 2.24 16.15 10.23
N VAL A 157 1.59 15.06 10.64
CA VAL A 157 0.15 14.85 10.37
C VAL A 157 -0.71 15.94 10.99
N ILE A 158 -0.46 16.33 12.25
CA ILE A 158 -1.23 17.38 12.93
C ILE A 158 -1.00 18.74 12.23
N ARG A 159 0.23 19.05 11.83
CA ARG A 159 0.56 20.31 11.15
C ARG A 159 0.02 20.39 9.73
N GLY A 160 0.11 19.30 8.96
CA GLY A 160 -0.27 19.27 7.56
C GLY A 160 -1.78 19.35 7.31
N VAL A 161 -2.61 19.00 8.30
CA VAL A 161 -4.08 18.99 8.12
C VAL A 161 -4.72 20.31 8.56
N GLY A 162 -4.10 21.12 9.43
CA GLY A 162 -4.58 22.47 9.83
C GLY A 162 -5.93 22.53 10.60
N SER A 163 -6.65 21.41 10.69
CA SER A 163 -7.90 21.16 11.42
C SER A 163 -8.05 19.63 11.58
N PRO A 164 -8.87 19.05 12.48
CA PRO A 164 -8.89 17.60 12.63
C PRO A 164 -9.32 16.93 11.31
N PRO A 165 -8.64 15.85 10.90
CA PRO A 165 -8.67 15.40 9.53
C PRO A 165 -9.96 14.66 9.23
N ARG A 166 -10.45 14.76 7.98
CA ARG A 166 -11.35 13.75 7.41
C ARG A 166 -10.56 12.46 7.08
N TRP A 167 -9.73 11.95 8.00
CA TRP A 167 -9.27 10.56 7.92
C TRP A 167 -10.49 9.70 8.28
N ARG A 168 -11.14 9.07 7.29
CA ARG A 168 -12.27 8.17 7.57
C ARG A 168 -11.83 6.75 7.92
N SER A 169 -10.53 6.45 7.84
CA SER A 169 -9.99 5.10 7.96
C SER A 169 -8.52 5.14 8.41
N CYS A 170 -8.29 4.73 9.65
CA CYS A 170 -6.97 4.33 10.16
C CYS A 170 -7.04 2.80 10.27
N TRP A 171 -6.27 2.09 9.44
CA TRP A 171 -6.22 0.64 9.49
C TRP A 171 -5.00 0.25 10.31
N ILE A 172 -5.21 -0.44 11.43
CA ILE A 172 -4.15 -1.22 12.07
C ILE A 172 -4.09 -2.52 11.26
N SER A 173 -3.15 -2.65 10.34
CA SER A 173 -2.93 -3.92 9.65
C SER A 173 -2.32 -4.90 10.66
N ALA A 174 -3.06 -5.97 10.96
CA ALA A 174 -2.52 -7.17 11.59
C ALA A 174 -2.52 -8.25 10.51
N THR A 175 -1.40 -8.40 9.81
CA THR A 175 -1.22 -9.33 8.70
C THR A 175 -1.25 -10.77 9.21
N THR A 176 -2.43 -11.39 9.30
CA THR A 176 -2.51 -12.86 9.47
C THR A 176 -2.29 -13.53 8.13
N SER A 177 -1.03 -13.87 7.83
CA SER A 177 -0.69 -14.74 6.71
C SER A 177 -1.42 -16.09 6.88
N ARG A 178 -2.57 -16.28 6.21
CA ARG A 178 -3.23 -17.57 6.15
C ARG A 178 -2.38 -18.52 5.31
N ARG A 179 -1.48 -19.28 5.95
CA ARG A 179 -0.99 -20.55 5.41
C ARG A 179 -2.21 -21.43 5.13
N ARG A 180 -2.56 -21.60 3.84
CA ARG A 180 -3.48 -22.66 3.41
C ARG A 180 -2.87 -24.01 3.80
N SER A 181 -3.35 -24.63 4.87
CA SER A 181 -3.13 -26.06 5.08
C SER A 181 -3.91 -26.81 4.00
N ARG A 182 -3.19 -27.41 3.04
CA ARG A 182 -3.78 -28.39 2.13
C ARG A 182 -4.15 -29.61 2.96
N ARG A 183 -5.44 -29.78 3.29
CA ARG A 183 -5.97 -31.11 3.63
C ARG A 183 -6.16 -31.85 2.31
N SER A 184 -5.22 -32.73 1.99
CA SER A 184 -5.41 -33.77 0.99
C SER A 184 -6.39 -34.81 1.55
N SER A 185 -7.62 -34.79 1.08
CA SER A 185 -8.52 -35.95 1.16
C SER A 185 -8.03 -36.99 0.15
N VAL A 186 -7.48 -38.10 0.64
CA VAL A 186 -7.28 -39.32 -0.16
C VAL A 186 -8.64 -40.03 -0.24
N PRO A 187 -9.15 -40.39 -1.42
CA PRO A 187 -10.33 -41.23 -1.53
C PRO A 187 -9.97 -42.72 -1.53
N SER A 188 -10.94 -43.48 -1.01
CA SER A 188 -11.05 -44.94 -0.84
C SER A 188 -10.39 -45.54 0.39
#